data_AF-A0A9D6MHD1-F1
#
_entry.id   AF-A0A9D6MHD1-F1
#
_cell.length_a   1.000
_cell.length_b   1.000
_cell.length_c   1.000
_cell.angle_alpha   90.00
_cell.angle_beta   90.00
_cell.angle_gamma   90.00
#
_symmetry.space_group_name_H-M   'P 1'
#
loop_
_entity.id
_entity.type
_entity.pdbx_description
1 polymer ?
#
loop_
_entity_poly.entity_id
_entity_poly.type
_entity_poly.pdbx_seq_one_letter_code
_entity_poly.pdbx_strand_id
1 'polypeptide(L)'
;MKKPREFPFETARRLTANEAEAARKAIERKLGKKRPRRGRPPKGVEKYQPVSIRLHPSVITWAKREGKRRGLGYQTVINEVLLKATA
;
A
#
# COMPACT_ATOMS: atom_id res chain seq x y z
N MET A 1 35.23 23.81 3.63
CA MET A 1 34.94 23.20 2.31
C MET A 1 33.59 23.71 1.81
N LYS A 2 33.52 24.30 0.61
CA LYS A 2 32.24 24.71 0.01
C LYS A 2 31.44 23.45 -0.33
N LYS A 3 30.23 23.31 0.22
CA LYS A 3 29.32 22.22 -0.16
C LYS A 3 28.82 22.50 -1.59
N PRO A 4 28.85 21.52 -2.51
CA PRO A 4 28.30 21.72 -3.83
C PRO A 4 26.80 22.00 -3.72
N ARG A 5 26.28 22.92 -4.55
CA ARG A 5 24.85 23.27 -4.60
C ARG A 5 24.00 22.11 -5.15
N GLU A 6 24.60 21.22 -5.94
CA GLU A 6 23.95 20.09 -6.60
C GLU A 6 24.70 18.78 -6.33
N PHE A 7 23.96 17.67 -6.34
CA PHE A 7 24.52 16.35 -6.10
C PHE A 7 25.35 15.88 -7.32
N PRO A 8 26.60 15.42 -7.17
CA PRO A 8 27.47 15.09 -8.28
C PRO A 8 27.16 13.71 -8.86
N PHE A 9 26.10 13.59 -9.68
CA PHE A 9 25.65 12.32 -10.24
C PHE A 9 26.70 11.62 -11.12
N GLU A 10 27.61 12.37 -11.73
CA GLU A 10 28.64 11.82 -12.63
C GLU A 10 29.76 11.08 -11.89
N THR A 11 30.16 11.57 -10.73
CA THR A 11 31.24 10.97 -9.92
C THR A 11 30.73 10.12 -8.76
N ALA A 12 29.41 10.17 -8.50
CA ALA A 12 28.79 9.36 -7.47
C ALA A 12 28.87 7.86 -7.80
N ARG A 13 29.50 7.10 -6.91
CA ARG A 13 29.51 5.63 -6.97
C ARG A 13 28.09 5.09 -6.91
N ARG A 14 27.71 4.28 -7.89
CA ARG A 14 26.45 3.53 -7.87
C ARG A 14 26.62 2.25 -7.06
N LEU A 15 25.63 1.96 -6.22
CA LEU A 15 25.57 0.68 -5.50
C LEU A 15 25.13 -0.41 -6.47
N THR A 16 25.89 -1.49 -6.53
CA THR A 16 25.54 -2.66 -7.34
C THR A 16 24.46 -3.51 -6.65
N ALA A 17 23.75 -4.33 -7.43
CA ALA A 17 22.76 -5.25 -6.88
C ALA A 17 23.37 -6.23 -5.87
N ASN A 18 24.60 -6.69 -6.13
CA ASN A 18 25.33 -7.63 -5.26
C ASN A 18 25.67 -6.99 -3.91
N GLU A 19 26.15 -5.75 -3.90
CA GLU A 19 26.44 -5.02 -2.66
C GLU A 19 25.17 -4.76 -1.85
N ALA A 20 24.07 -4.42 -2.53
CA ALA A 20 22.77 -4.23 -1.88
C ALA A 20 22.26 -5.54 -1.24
N GLU A 21 22.43 -6.68 -1.91
CA GLU A 21 22.05 -7.99 -1.36
C GLU A 21 22.94 -8.41 -0.19
N ALA A 22 24.26 -8.21 -0.30
CA ALA A 22 25.21 -8.49 0.77
C ALA A 22 24.88 -7.68 2.02
N ALA A 23 24.60 -6.39 1.87
CA ALA A 23 24.14 -5.52 2.96
C ALA A 23 22.81 -6.00 3.55
N ARG A 24 21.85 -6.43 2.72
CA ARG A 24 20.58 -6.99 3.20
C ARG A 24 20.82 -8.22 4.09
N LYS A 25 21.59 -9.19 3.61
CA LYS A 25 21.91 -10.43 4.37
C LYS A 25 22.65 -10.12 5.68
N ALA A 26 23.58 -9.17 5.66
CA ALA A 26 24.31 -8.75 6.86
C ALA A 26 23.38 -8.16 7.93
N ILE A 27 22.40 -7.34 7.53
CA ILE A 27 21.39 -6.76 8.43
C ILE A 27 20.51 -7.87 9.01
N GLU A 28 20.02 -8.79 8.18
CA GLU A 28 19.16 -9.90 8.61
C GLU A 28 19.88 -10.79 9.62
N ARG A 29 21.16 -11.12 9.37
CA ARG A 29 22.01 -11.87 10.29
C ARG A 29 22.23 -11.14 11.61
N LYS A 30 22.47 -9.82 11.57
CA LYS A 30 22.70 -9.01 12.77
C LYS A 30 21.46 -8.87 13.65
N LEU A 31 20.28 -8.74 13.04
CA LEU A 31 19.02 -8.49 13.76
C LEU A 31 18.22 -9.76 14.06
N GLY A 32 18.61 -10.91 13.52
CA GLY A 32 17.89 -12.18 13.66
C GLY A 32 16.49 -12.17 13.03
N LYS A 33 16.19 -11.17 12.17
CA LYS A 33 14.87 -10.98 11.54
C LYS A 33 15.05 -10.73 10.06
N LYS A 34 14.21 -11.36 9.23
CA LYS A 34 14.14 -11.07 7.79
C LYS A 34 13.70 -9.62 7.59
N ARG A 35 14.31 -8.94 6.62
CA ARG A 35 13.94 -7.56 6.31
C ARG A 35 12.57 -7.58 5.62
N PRO A 36 11.55 -6.87 6.15
CA PRO A 36 10.24 -6.86 5.53
C PRO A 36 10.32 -6.24 4.14
N ARG A 37 9.51 -6.75 3.21
CA ARG A 37 9.37 -6.18 1.87
C ARG A 37 8.92 -4.72 2.02
N ARG A 38 9.69 -3.79 1.46
CA ARG A 38 9.31 -2.38 1.39
C ARG A 38 8.37 -2.19 0.19
N GLY A 39 7.40 -1.29 0.33
CA GLY A 39 6.43 -0.96 -0.72
C GLY A 39 5.03 -1.51 -0.46
N ARG A 40 4.13 -1.30 -1.42
CA ARG A 40 2.73 -1.75 -1.31
C ARG A 40 2.69 -3.29 -1.28
N PRO A 41 1.97 -3.90 -0.34
CA PRO A 41 1.72 -5.35 -0.36
C PRO A 41 1.15 -5.80 -1.71
N PRO A 42 1.49 -7.03 -2.18
CA PRO A 42 0.84 -7.59 -3.36
C PRO A 42 -0.68 -7.68 -3.12
N LYS A 43 -1.47 -7.33 -4.14
CA LYS A 43 -2.94 -7.47 -4.08
C LYS A 43 -3.29 -8.97 -4.02
N GLY A 44 -4.16 -9.37 -3.09
CA GLY A 44 -4.62 -10.75 -2.93
C GLY A 44 -5.52 -11.25 -4.07
N VAL A 45 -5.99 -12.50 -3.96
CA VAL A 45 -6.78 -13.23 -4.98
C VAL A 45 -8.15 -12.59 -5.20
N GLU A 46 -8.78 -12.06 -4.15
CA GLU A 46 -10.06 -11.35 -4.22
C GLU A 46 -9.87 -9.92 -4.73
N LYS A 47 -9.79 -9.77 -6.05
CA LYS A 47 -9.76 -8.45 -6.68
C LYS A 47 -11.17 -7.89 -6.76
N TYR A 48 -11.46 -6.84 -6.00
CA TYR A 48 -12.57 -5.94 -6.31
C TYR A 48 -12.43 -5.47 -7.77
N GLN A 49 -13.49 -5.64 -8.56
CA GLN A 49 -13.55 -5.10 -9.91
C GLN A 49 -14.06 -3.65 -9.86
N PRO A 50 -13.38 -2.70 -10.52
CA PRO A 50 -13.88 -1.34 -10.60
C PRO A 50 -15.16 -1.34 -11.45
N VAL A 51 -16.29 -1.02 -10.83
CA VAL A 51 -17.58 -0.87 -11.52
C VAL A 51 -18.11 0.55 -11.32
N SER A 52 -18.79 1.07 -12.33
CA SER A 52 -19.51 2.34 -12.23
C SER A 52 -20.99 2.04 -12.05
N ILE A 53 -21.54 2.40 -10.89
CA ILE A 53 -22.96 2.27 -10.57
C ILE A 53 -23.49 3.60 -10.05
N ARG A 54 -24.72 3.94 -10.40
CA ARG A 54 -25.41 5.10 -9.82
C ARG A 54 -26.12 4.66 -8.55
N LEU A 55 -25.77 5.27 -7.43
CA LEU A 55 -26.41 5.05 -6.14
C LEU A 55 -27.18 6.31 -5.75
N HIS A 56 -28.33 6.12 -5.09
CA HIS A 56 -29.09 7.24 -4.55
C HIS A 56 -28.24 8.01 -3.51
N PRO A 57 -28.26 9.35 -3.46
CA PRO A 57 -27.44 10.13 -2.53
C PRO A 57 -27.61 9.71 -1.06
N SER A 58 -28.83 9.33 -0.65
CA SER A 58 -29.10 8.82 0.71
C SER A 58 -28.31 7.56 1.04
N VAL A 59 -28.08 6.67 0.07
CA VAL A 59 -27.26 5.45 0.26
C VAL A 59 -25.81 5.83 0.53
N ILE A 60 -25.28 6.82 -0.19
CA ILE A 60 -23.91 7.31 0.02
C ILE A 60 -23.77 7.94 1.41
N THR A 61 -24.73 8.78 1.81
CA THR A 61 -24.73 9.42 3.14
C THR A 61 -24.81 8.38 4.26
N TRP A 62 -25.67 7.39 4.11
CA TRP A 62 -25.77 6.27 5.05
C TRP A 62 -24.46 5.47 5.12
N ALA A 63 -23.90 5.07 3.97
CA ALA A 63 -22.68 4.27 3.90
C ALA A 63 -21.46 4.99 4.51
N LYS A 64 -21.35 6.31 4.33
CA LYS A 64 -20.30 7.12 4.97
C LYS A 64 -20.43 7.15 6.49
N ARG A 65 -21.65 7.32 7.00
CA ARG A 65 -21.93 7.32 8.45
C ARG A 65 -21.59 5.97 9.07
N GLU A 66 -22.03 4.90 8.42
CA GLU A 66 -21.81 3.54 8.90
C GLU A 66 -20.34 3.12 8.81
N GLY A 67 -19.64 3.51 7.73
CA GLY A 67 -18.20 3.30 7.60
C GLY A 67 -17.42 3.99 8.73
N LYS A 68 -17.76 5.25 9.06
CA LYS A 68 -17.16 5.97 10.19
C LYS A 68 -17.41 5.26 11.52
N ARG A 69 -18.63 4.77 11.76
CA ARG A 69 -19.01 4.03 12.98
C ARG A 69 -18.19 2.75 13.16
N ARG A 70 -17.87 2.05 12.07
CA ARG A 70 -17.16 0.77 12.06
C ARG A 70 -15.66 0.85 11.81
N GLY A 71 -15.12 2.03 11.52
CA GLY A 71 -13.71 2.20 11.11
C GLY A 71 -13.40 1.61 9.73
N LEU A 72 -14.40 1.54 8.84
CA LEU A 72 -14.29 0.97 7.50
C LEU A 72 -14.53 2.05 6.42
N GLY A 73 -14.05 1.79 5.20
CA GLY A 73 -14.39 2.60 4.04
C GLY A 73 -15.86 2.44 3.67
N TYR A 74 -16.51 3.52 3.22
CA TYR A 74 -17.92 3.47 2.80
C TYR A 74 -18.17 2.48 1.65
N GLN A 75 -17.18 2.26 0.78
CA GLN A 75 -17.23 1.26 -0.30
C GLN A 75 -17.31 -0.17 0.26
N THR A 76 -16.61 -0.47 1.36
CA THR A 76 -16.68 -1.77 2.03
C THR A 76 -18.09 -2.01 2.57
N VAL A 77 -18.71 -1.00 3.18
CA VAL A 77 -20.09 -1.09 3.68
C VAL A 77 -21.06 -1.39 2.54
N ILE A 78 -20.93 -0.69 1.40
CA ILE A 78 -21.77 -0.95 0.22
C ILE A 78 -21.57 -2.38 -0.28
N ASN A 79 -20.32 -2.83 -0.42
CA ASN A 79 -20.02 -4.18 -0.89
C ASN A 79 -20.58 -5.26 0.03
N GLU A 80 -20.47 -5.11 1.36
CA GLU A 80 -21.04 -6.08 2.31
C GLU A 80 -22.56 -6.17 2.19
N VAL A 81 -23.26 -5.05 1.99
CA VAL A 81 -24.72 -5.06 1.78
C VAL A 81 -25.07 -5.75 0.46
N LEU A 82 -24.36 -5.44 -0.62
CA LEU A 82 -24.59 -6.08 -1.91
C LEU A 82 -24.32 -7.59 -1.85
N LEU A 83 -23.24 -8.02 -1.19
CA LEU A 83 -22.95 -9.45 -0.99
C LEU A 83 -24.06 -10.16 -0.21
N LYS A 84 -24.60 -9.54 0.84
CA LYS A 84 -25.73 -10.09 1.60
C LYS A 84 -27.02 -10.20 0.80
N ALA A 85 -27.21 -9.34 -0.21
CA ALA A 85 -28.38 -9.41 -1.09
C ALA A 85 -28.25 -10.47 -2.19
N THR A 86 -27.02 -10.93 -2.46
CA THR A 86 -26.74 -11.99 -3.44
C THR A 86 -26.54 -13.37 -2.81
N ALA A 87 -26.50 -13.45 -1.48
CA ALA A 87 -26.42 -14.68 -0.71
C ALA A 87 -27.83 -15.21 -0.40
#